data_AF-A0A7C4LW43-F1
#
_entry.id   AF-A0A7C4LW43-F1
#
_cell.length_a   1.000
_cell.length_b   1.000
_cell.length_c   1.000
_cell.angle_alpha   90.00
_cell.angle_beta   90.00
_cell.angle_gamma   90.00
#
_symmetry.space_group_name_H-M   'P 1'
#
loop_
_entity.id
_entity.type
_entity.pdbx_description
1 polymer ?
#
loop_
_entity_poly.entity_id
_entity_poly.type
_entity_poly.pdbx_seq_one_letter_code
_entity_poly.pdbx_strand_id
1 'polypeptide(L)'
;MRRVLFWMILLGCAFGVTACETIPIGNLTSVFKAEQDPNSARLSEINAELADAEAKMQQLQSDRKIAEAQRNESFIELAKATGTGPKPPGGMGDFMSETLTSDPGMMIVMHNNNVTAAHEKMKEIDAEMAALNEKASRLKAERSRLEQAIAKSSKSSFDPGGACFTPDTRILLPGGTKSIAAAAAGEELVAYDETSGALTQRPILQTFRGREDHYFLLNGEVRATAMHRFLTDRGWVRVKDLEIGMLLRTTEGWTPLASKKLIEAEVEVFNMEVAAEQDFFVVGEKHAYLVHNTGGGGGGK
;
A
#
# COMPACT_ATOMS: atom_id res chain seq x y z
N MET A 1 12.87 61.73 63.15
CA MET A 1 12.23 61.91 61.83
C MET A 1 13.33 61.99 60.78
N ARG A 2 13.17 61.22 59.70
CA ARG A 2 14.16 60.86 58.67
C ARG A 2 14.67 62.06 57.86
N ARG A 3 15.98 62.14 57.62
CA ARG A 3 16.62 62.68 56.41
C ARG A 3 18.02 62.08 56.26
N VAL A 4 18.22 61.21 55.27
CA VAL A 4 19.56 60.92 54.72
C VAL A 4 19.46 60.89 53.20
N LEU A 5 20.50 61.46 52.62
CA LEU A 5 20.72 61.98 51.29
C LEU A 5 20.84 60.90 50.20
N PHE A 6 20.47 61.33 49.00
CA PHE A 6 20.89 60.91 47.66
C PHE A 6 22.19 60.10 47.55
N TRP A 7 22.22 59.11 46.63
CA TRP A 7 23.32 58.94 45.69
C TRP A 7 22.88 58.16 44.45
N MET A 8 23.40 58.60 43.31
CA MET A 8 23.19 58.10 41.95
C MET A 8 24.44 57.29 41.58
N ILE A 9 24.30 56.02 41.17
CA ILE A 9 25.40 55.22 40.60
C ILE A 9 24.95 54.60 39.29
N LEU A 10 25.76 54.86 38.26
CA LEU A 10 25.73 54.33 36.91
C LEU A 10 26.55 53.03 36.81
N LEU A 11 26.15 52.22 35.83
CA LEU A 11 26.96 51.32 35.00
C LEU A 11 27.35 49.91 35.51
N GLY A 12 27.00 48.93 34.66
CA GLY A 12 27.85 47.78 34.34
C GLY A 12 27.29 46.42 34.72
N CYS A 13 26.77 45.67 33.74
CA CYS A 13 27.07 44.25 33.65
C CYS A 13 26.88 43.72 32.23
N ALA A 14 27.78 42.80 31.91
CA ALA A 14 28.22 42.36 30.61
C ALA A 14 27.63 40.98 30.25
N PHE A 15 27.56 40.72 28.95
CA PHE A 15 27.71 39.43 28.25
C PHE A 15 26.84 38.22 28.65
N GLY A 16 26.14 37.69 27.65
CA GLY A 16 25.56 36.35 27.66
C GLY A 16 24.86 36.00 26.35
N VAL A 17 25.62 35.94 25.24
CA VAL A 17 25.14 35.33 23.99
C VAL A 17 25.07 33.84 24.23
N THR A 18 23.87 33.26 24.33
CA THR A 18 23.72 31.81 24.38
C THR A 18 23.74 31.26 22.96
N ALA A 19 24.68 30.36 22.74
CA ALA A 19 25.02 29.77 21.46
C ALA A 19 23.84 29.00 20.85
N CYS A 20 23.65 29.19 19.55
CA CYS A 20 22.98 28.24 18.67
C CYS A 20 23.89 27.02 18.54
N GLU A 21 23.59 25.94 19.26
CA GLU A 21 24.23 24.64 19.02
C GLU A 21 23.66 24.04 17.74
N THR A 22 24.42 24.20 16.66
CA THR A 22 24.27 23.43 15.43
C THR A 22 24.61 21.96 15.73
N ILE A 23 23.61 21.09 15.74
CA ILE A 23 23.82 19.64 15.74
C ILE A 23 24.51 19.27 14.41
N PRO A 24 25.66 18.57 14.43
CA PRO A 24 26.34 18.17 13.20
C PRO A 24 25.49 17.16 12.41
N ILE A 25 25.24 17.50 11.13
CA ILE A 25 24.73 16.59 10.10
C ILE A 25 25.84 15.59 9.82
N GLY A 26 25.84 14.48 10.55
CA GLY A 26 26.95 13.54 10.52
C GLY A 26 26.62 12.15 11.03
N ASN A 27 25.42 11.63 10.75
CA ASN A 27 25.21 10.19 10.58
C ASN A 27 23.82 9.87 9.96
N LEU A 28 23.59 10.30 8.71
CA LEU A 28 22.37 9.97 7.96
C LEU A 28 22.53 8.70 7.11
N THR A 29 23.31 7.72 7.58
CA THR A 29 23.53 6.46 6.85
C THR A 29 23.31 5.19 7.68
N SER A 30 22.69 5.25 8.87
CA SER A 30 22.46 4.03 9.67
C SER A 30 21.03 3.81 10.21
N VAL A 31 20.01 4.51 9.70
CA VAL A 31 18.61 4.30 10.17
C VAL A 31 17.66 3.80 9.07
N PHE A 32 18.09 3.74 7.81
CA PHE A 32 17.35 3.03 6.76
C PHE A 32 17.91 1.63 6.52
N LYS A 33 17.88 0.79 7.55
CA LYS A 33 17.59 -0.62 7.29
C LYS A 33 16.10 -0.77 7.54
N ALA A 34 15.32 -0.26 6.57
CA ALA A 34 13.95 -0.71 6.41
C ALA A 34 14.05 -2.24 6.33
N GLU A 35 13.62 -2.90 7.40
CA GLU A 35 13.40 -4.33 7.40
C GLU A 35 12.30 -4.53 6.33
N GLN A 36 12.73 -4.74 5.08
CA GLN A 36 11.83 -5.01 3.98
C GLN A 36 11.00 -6.20 4.41
N ASP A 37 9.68 -6.02 4.49
CA ASP A 37 8.74 -7.11 4.76
C ASP A 37 9.19 -8.33 3.92
N PRO A 38 9.49 -9.48 4.55
CA PRO A 38 9.96 -10.67 3.83
C PRO A 38 9.01 -11.07 2.68
N ASN A 39 7.73 -10.73 2.77
CA ASN A 39 6.76 -10.93 1.68
C ASN A 39 6.99 -9.97 0.51
N SER A 40 7.39 -8.72 0.76
CA SER A 40 7.70 -7.72 -0.28
C SER A 40 8.98 -8.09 -1.02
N ALA A 41 9.99 -8.61 -0.33
CA ALA A 41 11.21 -9.12 -0.96
C ALA A 41 10.88 -10.31 -1.88
N ARG A 42 10.10 -11.29 -1.39
CA ARG A 42 9.69 -12.45 -2.19
C ARG A 42 8.82 -12.07 -3.41
N LEU A 43 7.96 -11.06 -3.31
CA LEU A 43 7.20 -10.55 -4.46
C LEU A 43 8.12 -10.01 -5.57
N SER A 44 9.17 -9.29 -5.20
CA SER A 44 10.13 -8.76 -6.18
C SER A 44 10.89 -9.89 -6.90
N GLU A 45 11.26 -10.94 -6.18
CA GLU A 45 11.87 -12.15 -6.75
C GLU A 45 10.91 -12.86 -7.70
N ILE A 46 9.64 -13.05 -7.31
CA ILE A 46 8.64 -13.70 -8.17
C ILE A 46 8.42 -12.91 -9.47
N ASN A 47 8.40 -11.58 -9.40
CA ASN A 47 8.27 -10.76 -10.60
C ASN A 47 9.49 -10.92 -11.54
N ALA A 48 10.71 -11.02 -10.99
CA ALA A 48 11.90 -11.33 -11.78
C ALA A 48 11.82 -12.74 -12.40
N GLU A 49 11.42 -13.76 -11.62
CA GLU A 49 11.26 -15.13 -12.13
C GLU A 49 10.18 -15.24 -13.23
N LEU A 50 9.10 -14.44 -13.13
CA LEU A 50 8.07 -14.38 -14.17
C LEU A 50 8.58 -13.70 -15.45
N ALA A 51 9.36 -12.63 -15.33
CA ALA A 51 9.98 -11.96 -16.48
C ALA A 51 10.97 -12.89 -17.20
N ASP A 52 11.79 -13.63 -16.45
CA ASP A 52 12.70 -14.64 -17.00
C ASP A 52 11.93 -15.77 -17.69
N ALA A 53 10.80 -16.21 -17.10
CA ALA A 53 9.94 -17.20 -17.70
C ALA A 53 9.28 -16.69 -19.00
N GLU A 54 8.88 -15.42 -19.06
CA GLU A 54 8.33 -14.81 -20.28
C GLU A 54 9.38 -14.70 -21.38
N ALA A 55 10.60 -14.28 -21.06
CA ALA A 55 11.71 -14.22 -22.01
C ALA A 55 12.05 -15.62 -22.56
N LYS A 56 12.10 -16.62 -21.69
CA LYS A 56 12.35 -18.01 -22.10
C LYS A 56 11.20 -18.58 -22.95
N MET A 57 9.95 -18.22 -22.66
CA MET A 57 8.80 -18.61 -23.48
C MET A 57 8.90 -18.03 -24.90
N GLN A 58 9.29 -16.75 -25.03
CA GLN A 58 9.48 -16.12 -26.33
C GLN A 58 10.61 -16.77 -27.13
N GLN A 59 11.71 -17.12 -26.46
CA GLN A 59 12.82 -17.85 -27.08
C GLN A 59 12.35 -19.21 -27.61
N LEU A 60 11.64 -19.99 -26.79
CA LEU A 60 11.11 -21.30 -27.19
C LEU A 60 10.10 -21.19 -28.35
N GLN A 61 9.25 -20.17 -28.36
CA GLN A 61 8.34 -19.91 -29.48
C GLN A 61 9.11 -19.57 -30.78
N SER A 62 10.21 -18.82 -30.68
CA SER A 62 11.10 -18.56 -31.81
C SER A 62 11.75 -19.85 -32.30
N ASP A 63 12.31 -20.65 -31.40
CA ASP A 63 12.96 -21.92 -31.73
C ASP A 63 12.00 -22.92 -32.35
N ARG A 64 10.73 -22.92 -31.90
CA ARG A 64 9.66 -23.73 -32.49
C ARG A 64 9.37 -23.31 -33.92
N LYS A 65 9.28 -22.01 -34.20
CA LYS A 65 9.09 -21.48 -35.56
C LYS A 65 10.26 -21.85 -36.47
N ILE A 66 11.49 -21.82 -35.95
CA ILE A 66 12.68 -22.23 -36.71
C ILE A 66 12.59 -23.73 -37.04
N ALA A 67 12.21 -24.58 -36.08
CA ALA A 67 12.03 -26.01 -36.31
C ALA A 67 10.91 -26.30 -37.34
N GLU A 68 9.80 -25.57 -37.27
CA GLU A 68 8.72 -25.65 -38.26
C GLU A 68 9.15 -25.18 -39.65
N ALA A 69 9.95 -24.11 -39.73
CA ALA A 69 10.51 -23.62 -40.99
C ALA A 69 11.47 -24.65 -41.60
N GLN A 70 12.37 -25.25 -40.81
CA GLN A 70 13.27 -26.32 -41.26
C GLN A 70 12.49 -27.52 -41.83
N ARG A 71 11.41 -27.92 -41.15
CA ARG A 71 10.51 -28.96 -41.66
C ARG A 71 9.87 -28.56 -42.99
N ASN A 72 9.33 -27.35 -43.09
CA ASN A 72 8.64 -26.86 -44.29
C ASN A 72 9.60 -26.71 -45.48
N GLU A 73 10.83 -26.25 -45.27
CA GLU A 73 11.88 -26.20 -46.31
C GLU A 73 12.21 -27.60 -46.84
N SER A 74 12.35 -28.58 -45.94
CA SER A 74 12.54 -29.99 -46.32
C SER A 74 11.40 -30.52 -47.22
N PHE A 75 10.15 -30.09 -46.98
CA PHE A 75 9.02 -30.42 -47.85
C PHE A 75 9.09 -29.74 -49.22
N ILE A 76 9.53 -28.48 -49.28
CA ILE A 76 9.70 -27.74 -50.54
C ILE A 76 10.79 -28.37 -51.40
N GLU A 77 11.93 -28.74 -50.79
CA GLU A 77 13.03 -29.43 -51.49
C GLU A 77 12.59 -30.79 -52.04
N LEU A 78 11.84 -31.57 -51.26
CA LEU A 78 11.28 -32.84 -51.73
C LEU A 78 10.32 -32.63 -52.90
N ALA A 79 9.43 -31.64 -52.84
CA ALA A 79 8.48 -31.33 -53.91
C ALA A 79 9.18 -30.89 -55.21
N LYS A 80 10.26 -30.09 -55.09
CA LYS A 80 11.10 -29.68 -56.22
C LYS A 80 11.81 -30.89 -56.86
N ALA A 81 12.28 -31.84 -56.04
CA ALA A 81 13.02 -33.01 -56.52
C ALA A 81 12.13 -34.13 -57.10
N THR A 82 10.92 -34.30 -56.58
CA THR A 82 10.01 -35.40 -56.98
C THR A 82 8.93 -34.99 -57.99
N GLY A 83 8.75 -33.68 -58.22
CA GLY A 83 7.72 -33.16 -59.13
C GLY A 83 6.28 -33.29 -58.61
N THR A 84 6.09 -33.72 -57.35
CA THR A 84 4.78 -33.91 -56.73
C THR A 84 4.67 -33.07 -55.46
N GLY A 85 4.02 -31.90 -55.56
CA GLY A 85 3.71 -31.02 -54.42
C GLY A 85 2.72 -29.90 -54.81
N PRO A 86 2.10 -29.19 -53.85
CA PRO A 86 1.12 -28.14 -54.14
C PRO A 86 1.78 -26.97 -54.89
N LYS A 87 1.19 -26.55 -56.01
CA LYS A 87 1.67 -25.40 -56.80
C LYS A 87 1.55 -24.11 -55.98
N PRO A 88 2.60 -23.27 -55.92
CA PRO A 88 2.51 -21.94 -55.30
C PRO A 88 1.52 -21.04 -56.09
N PRO A 89 0.85 -20.09 -55.42
CA PRO A 89 -0.04 -19.14 -56.08
C PRO A 89 0.80 -18.07 -56.80
N GLY A 90 1.10 -18.33 -58.06
CA GLY A 90 1.88 -17.44 -58.92
C GLY A 90 2.44 -18.22 -60.10
N GLY A 91 1.88 -17.97 -61.28
CA GLY A 91 2.06 -18.80 -62.46
C GLY A 91 3.50 -18.95 -62.96
N MET A 92 3.77 -20.16 -63.46
CA MET A 92 4.72 -20.55 -64.50
C MET A 92 5.68 -19.45 -65.01
N GLY A 93 6.96 -19.57 -64.67
CA GLY A 93 8.05 -18.86 -65.31
C GLY A 93 9.39 -19.38 -64.79
N ASP A 94 10.13 -20.09 -65.65
CA ASP A 94 11.47 -20.64 -65.46
C ASP A 94 11.68 -21.68 -64.35
N PHE A 95 11.55 -22.96 -64.74
CA PHE A 95 12.08 -24.11 -63.99
C PHE A 95 13.00 -24.92 -64.92
N MET A 96 14.18 -24.38 -65.24
CA MET A 96 15.26 -25.15 -65.86
C MET A 96 16.63 -24.71 -65.32
N SER A 97 17.44 -25.74 -65.07
CA SER A 97 18.86 -25.76 -64.70
C SER A 97 19.22 -25.40 -63.25
N GLU A 98 19.06 -26.37 -62.37
CA GLU A 98 20.10 -26.67 -61.41
C GLU A 98 20.29 -28.19 -61.40
N THR A 99 21.52 -28.63 -61.66
CA THR A 99 21.87 -30.03 -61.87
C THR A 99 21.49 -30.85 -60.63
N LEU A 100 20.41 -31.64 -60.69
CA LEU A 100 20.08 -32.62 -59.65
C LEU A 100 21.15 -33.73 -59.66
N THR A 101 22.19 -33.57 -58.85
CA THR A 101 23.23 -34.60 -58.64
C THR A 101 22.86 -35.60 -57.53
N SER A 102 21.65 -35.53 -56.99
CA SER A 102 21.21 -36.36 -55.86
C SER A 102 20.16 -37.37 -56.31
N ASP A 103 20.45 -38.65 -56.12
CA ASP A 103 19.51 -39.76 -56.33
C ASP A 103 18.17 -39.49 -55.61
N PRO A 104 17.01 -39.62 -56.28
CA PRO A 104 15.71 -39.38 -55.67
C PRO A 104 15.45 -40.21 -54.39
N GLY A 105 16.00 -41.43 -54.32
CA GLY A 105 15.92 -42.28 -53.12
C GLY A 105 16.68 -41.66 -51.93
N MET A 106 17.88 -41.15 -52.17
CA MET A 106 18.68 -40.44 -51.16
C MET A 106 17.98 -39.18 -50.61
N MET A 107 17.31 -38.40 -51.47
CA MET A 107 16.56 -37.21 -51.07
C MET A 107 15.38 -37.53 -50.16
N ILE A 108 14.67 -38.63 -50.43
CA ILE A 108 13.56 -39.10 -49.58
C ILE A 108 14.07 -39.50 -48.18
N VAL A 109 15.21 -40.18 -48.11
CA VAL A 109 15.83 -40.57 -46.83
C VAL A 109 16.26 -39.33 -46.03
N MET A 110 16.91 -38.36 -46.68
CA MET A 110 17.29 -37.09 -46.05
C MET A 110 16.06 -36.30 -45.56
N HIS A 111 15.00 -36.22 -46.37
CA HIS A 111 13.75 -35.57 -45.99
C HIS A 111 13.14 -36.21 -44.73
N ASN A 112 13.00 -37.54 -44.70
CA ASN A 112 12.43 -38.26 -43.56
C ASN A 112 13.25 -38.05 -42.28
N ASN A 113 14.58 -38.05 -42.38
CA ASN A 113 15.46 -37.77 -41.25
C ASN A 113 15.27 -36.33 -40.73
N ASN A 114 15.20 -35.35 -41.63
CA ASN A 114 14.97 -33.95 -41.27
C ASN A 114 13.60 -33.72 -40.62
N VAL A 115 12.54 -34.36 -41.15
CA VAL A 115 11.19 -34.29 -40.56
C VAL A 115 11.16 -34.93 -39.18
N THR A 116 11.81 -36.08 -39.00
CA THR A 116 11.89 -36.75 -37.70
C THR A 116 12.63 -35.90 -36.68
N ALA A 117 13.78 -35.34 -37.05
CA ALA A 117 14.55 -34.44 -36.19
C ALA A 117 13.78 -33.17 -35.82
N ALA A 118 13.06 -32.57 -36.76
CA ALA A 118 12.22 -31.41 -36.50
C ALA A 118 11.05 -31.74 -35.56
N HIS A 119 10.42 -32.91 -35.71
CA HIS A 119 9.35 -33.34 -34.81
C HIS A 119 9.82 -33.60 -33.38
N GLU A 120 10.95 -34.29 -33.18
CA GLU A 120 11.49 -34.48 -31.83
C GLU A 120 11.86 -33.14 -31.19
N LYS A 121 12.49 -32.23 -31.95
CA LYS A 121 12.80 -30.88 -31.45
C LYS A 121 11.55 -30.08 -31.09
N MET A 122 10.49 -30.13 -31.90
CA MET A 122 9.22 -29.47 -31.58
C MET A 122 8.59 -30.07 -30.32
N LYS A 123 8.65 -31.39 -30.14
CA LYS A 123 8.13 -32.09 -28.96
C LYS A 123 8.90 -31.73 -27.69
N GLU A 124 10.22 -31.62 -27.77
CA GLU A 124 11.06 -31.12 -26.67
C GLU A 124 10.69 -29.68 -26.29
N ILE A 125 10.55 -28.80 -27.28
CA ILE A 125 10.15 -27.40 -27.08
C ILE A 125 8.74 -27.31 -26.46
N ASP A 126 7.79 -28.10 -26.96
CA ASP A 126 6.42 -28.14 -26.45
C ASP A 126 6.38 -28.64 -24.99
N ALA A 127 7.20 -29.64 -24.64
CA ALA A 127 7.34 -30.11 -23.27
C ALA A 127 7.95 -29.04 -22.35
N GLU A 128 8.96 -28.29 -22.83
CA GLU A 128 9.59 -27.22 -22.08
C GLU A 128 8.64 -26.02 -21.89
N MET A 129 7.89 -25.64 -22.92
CA MET A 129 6.83 -24.63 -22.82
C MET A 129 5.75 -25.04 -21.80
N ALA A 130 5.34 -26.31 -21.80
CA ALA A 130 4.37 -26.82 -20.83
C ALA A 130 4.90 -26.73 -19.39
N ALA A 131 6.14 -27.16 -19.15
CA ALA A 131 6.78 -27.07 -17.84
C ALA A 131 6.94 -25.62 -17.37
N LEU A 132 7.29 -24.71 -18.29
CA LEU A 132 7.43 -23.29 -18.00
C LEU A 132 6.07 -22.63 -17.68
N ASN A 133 5.01 -23.03 -18.37
CA ASN A 133 3.66 -22.56 -18.09
C ASN A 133 3.15 -23.07 -16.72
N GLU A 134 3.43 -24.33 -16.36
CA GLU A 134 3.18 -24.82 -15.01
C GLU A 134 3.95 -24.01 -13.96
N LYS A 135 5.26 -23.78 -14.16
CA LYS A 135 6.07 -22.95 -13.26
C LYS A 135 5.46 -21.56 -13.10
N ALA A 136 5.11 -20.90 -14.20
CA ALA A 136 4.51 -19.57 -14.19
C ALA A 136 3.16 -19.55 -13.46
N SER A 137 2.33 -20.58 -13.62
CA SER A 137 1.05 -20.69 -12.90
C SER A 137 1.24 -20.81 -11.38
N ARG A 138 2.25 -21.59 -10.93
CA ARG A 138 2.59 -21.74 -9.51
C ARG A 138 3.11 -20.42 -8.93
N LEU A 139 4.00 -19.74 -9.65
CA LEU A 139 4.52 -18.42 -9.27
C LEU A 139 3.41 -17.36 -9.20
N LYS A 140 2.47 -17.35 -10.15
CA LYS A 140 1.30 -16.44 -10.11
C LYS A 140 0.39 -16.73 -8.92
N ALA A 141 0.18 -18.01 -8.57
CA ALA A 141 -0.57 -18.40 -7.38
C ALA A 141 0.13 -17.98 -6.08
N GLU A 142 1.46 -18.16 -6.01
CA GLU A 142 2.29 -17.70 -4.89
C GLU A 142 2.24 -16.17 -4.76
N ARG A 143 2.43 -15.44 -5.87
CA ARG A 143 2.28 -13.99 -5.93
C ARG A 143 0.94 -13.54 -5.41
N SER A 144 -0.16 -14.14 -5.86
CA SER A 144 -1.51 -13.79 -5.40
C SER A 144 -1.70 -14.06 -3.90
N ARG A 145 -1.14 -15.16 -3.37
CA ARG A 145 -1.16 -15.44 -1.92
C ARG A 145 -0.37 -14.41 -1.12
N LEU A 146 0.81 -14.01 -1.60
CA LEU A 146 1.65 -12.99 -0.96
C LEU A 146 1.00 -11.61 -1.05
N GLU A 147 0.42 -11.24 -2.20
CA GLU A 147 -0.37 -10.02 -2.35
C GLU A 147 -1.57 -10.01 -1.39
N GLN A 148 -2.25 -11.15 -1.21
CA GLN A 148 -3.32 -11.28 -0.21
C GLN A 148 -2.80 -11.24 1.23
N ALA A 149 -1.62 -11.81 1.50
CA ALA A 149 -1.00 -11.78 2.82
C ALA A 149 -0.55 -10.36 3.19
N ILE A 150 0.07 -9.66 2.23
CA ILE A 150 0.41 -8.24 2.34
C ILE A 150 -0.84 -7.39 2.43
N ALA A 151 -1.90 -7.64 1.65
CA ALA A 151 -3.16 -6.92 1.78
C ALA A 151 -3.88 -7.20 3.11
N LYS A 152 -3.64 -8.36 3.73
CA LYS A 152 -4.16 -8.72 5.07
C LYS A 152 -3.30 -8.17 6.20
N SER A 153 -1.98 -8.07 6.02
CA SER A 153 -1.07 -7.44 7.00
C SER A 153 -1.10 -5.91 6.90
N SER A 154 -1.31 -5.38 5.69
CA SER A 154 -1.59 -3.96 5.41
C SER A 154 -3.04 -3.58 5.71
N LYS A 155 -3.93 -4.57 5.88
CA LYS A 155 -5.15 -4.42 6.67
C LYS A 155 -4.77 -4.45 8.15
N SER A 156 -4.08 -3.41 8.60
CA SER A 156 -4.48 -2.84 9.88
C SER A 156 -5.95 -2.42 9.75
N SER A 157 -6.67 -2.44 10.86
CA SER A 157 -8.11 -2.27 11.00
C SER A 157 -8.63 -0.88 10.62
N PHE A 158 -8.20 -0.33 9.49
CA PHE A 158 -8.76 0.87 8.89
C PHE A 158 -9.85 0.48 7.88
N ASP A 159 -11.08 0.40 8.40
CA ASP A 159 -12.29 0.51 7.58
C ASP A 159 -12.49 2.00 7.28
N PRO A 160 -12.31 2.48 6.04
CA PRO A 160 -12.55 3.87 5.70
C PRO A 160 -13.99 4.31 5.98
N GLY A 161 -14.95 3.39 6.16
CA GLY A 161 -16.37 3.70 6.43
C GLY A 161 -16.76 3.89 7.90
N GLY A 162 -15.83 4.26 8.76
CA GLY A 162 -16.06 4.23 10.21
C GLY A 162 -15.96 5.58 10.91
N ALA A 163 -14.84 5.74 11.60
CA ALA A 163 -14.65 6.71 12.66
C ALA A 163 -13.43 7.57 12.32
N CYS A 164 -13.67 8.74 11.72
CA CYS A 164 -12.64 9.69 11.35
C CYS A 164 -13.03 11.12 11.76
N PHE A 165 -12.08 12.02 11.71
CA PHE A 165 -12.25 13.46 11.94
C PHE A 165 -11.74 14.28 10.77
N THR A 166 -12.21 15.51 10.63
CA THR A 166 -11.67 16.45 9.63
C THR A 166 -10.28 16.96 10.06
N PRO A 167 -9.41 17.40 9.12
CA PRO A 167 -8.02 17.80 9.40
C PRO A 167 -7.84 18.90 10.45
N ASP A 168 -8.82 19.80 10.58
CA ASP A 168 -8.83 20.90 11.53
C ASP A 168 -9.08 20.46 12.98
N THR A 169 -9.51 19.21 13.18
CA THR A 169 -9.73 18.66 14.53
C THR A 169 -8.42 18.63 15.30
N ARG A 170 -8.43 19.24 16.48
CA ARG A 170 -7.27 19.27 17.38
C ARG A 170 -7.32 18.11 18.35
N ILE A 171 -6.18 17.52 18.65
CA ILE A 171 -6.00 16.49 19.67
C ILE A 171 -5.20 17.05 20.84
N LEU A 172 -5.45 16.51 22.04
CA LEU A 172 -4.81 16.96 23.27
C LEU A 172 -3.50 16.19 23.52
N LEU A 173 -2.39 16.92 23.62
CA LEU A 173 -1.07 16.42 23.98
C LEU A 173 -0.69 16.95 25.38
N PRO A 174 0.27 16.32 26.08
CA PRO A 174 0.76 16.83 27.37
C PRO A 174 1.28 18.28 27.31
N GLY A 175 1.84 18.69 26.17
CA GLY A 175 2.40 20.02 25.94
C GLY A 175 1.46 21.02 25.24
N GLY A 176 0.19 20.68 25.01
CA GLY A 176 -0.78 21.56 24.34
C GLY A 176 -1.70 20.84 23.38
N THR A 177 -2.02 21.45 22.25
CA THR A 177 -2.92 20.86 21.24
C THR A 177 -2.27 20.85 19.87
N LYS A 178 -2.55 19.82 19.08
CA LYS A 178 -2.07 19.71 17.70
C LYS A 178 -3.21 19.31 16.77
N SER A 179 -3.18 19.72 15.51
CA SER A 179 -4.12 19.19 14.50
C SER A 179 -3.89 17.69 14.28
N ILE A 180 -4.97 16.94 14.11
CA ILE A 180 -4.92 15.50 13.80
C ILE A 180 -4.16 15.22 12.50
N ALA A 181 -4.21 16.12 11.52
CA ALA A 181 -3.48 15.98 10.26
C ALA A 181 -1.95 16.13 10.41
N ALA A 182 -1.50 16.77 11.49
CA ALA A 182 -0.08 16.98 11.79
C ALA A 182 0.47 15.99 12.82
N ALA A 183 -0.36 15.08 13.33
CA ALA A 183 0.04 14.07 14.30
C ALA A 183 0.94 13.01 13.66
N ALA A 184 1.95 12.55 14.39
CA ALA A 184 2.89 11.52 13.92
C ALA A 184 2.97 10.34 14.90
N ALA A 185 3.32 9.17 14.37
CA ALA A 185 3.60 8.00 15.19
C ALA A 185 4.77 8.28 16.16
N GLY A 186 4.64 7.81 17.40
CA GLY A 186 5.58 8.05 18.50
C GLY A 186 5.28 9.27 19.36
N GLU A 187 4.34 10.15 18.98
CA GLU A 187 3.92 11.27 19.84
C GLU A 187 2.98 10.81 20.95
N GLU A 188 3.06 11.44 22.12
CA GLU A 188 2.19 11.12 23.26
C GLU A 188 0.95 12.00 23.30
N LEU A 189 -0.20 11.36 23.54
CA LEU A 189 -1.50 12.00 23.69
C LEU A 189 -1.99 11.87 25.12
N VAL A 190 -2.83 12.81 25.53
CA VAL A 190 -3.63 12.66 26.73
C VAL A 190 -4.77 11.69 26.43
N ALA A 191 -4.80 10.58 27.14
CA ALA A 191 -5.83 9.56 27.09
C ALA A 191 -6.54 9.45 28.44
N TYR A 192 -7.64 8.69 28.47
CA TYR A 192 -8.38 8.42 29.69
C TYR A 192 -8.21 6.94 30.05
N ASP A 193 -8.01 6.66 31.34
CA ASP A 193 -8.06 5.30 31.85
C ASP A 193 -9.45 5.11 32.48
N GLU A 194 -10.29 4.31 31.83
CA GLU A 194 -11.65 4.05 32.33
C GLU A 194 -11.66 3.32 33.69
N THR A 195 -10.61 2.56 34.00
CA THR A 195 -10.51 1.78 35.24
C THR A 195 -10.21 2.67 36.44
N SER A 196 -9.24 3.57 36.30
CA SER A 196 -8.84 4.49 37.38
C SER A 196 -9.61 5.81 37.35
N GLY A 197 -10.23 6.14 36.22
CA GLY A 197 -10.86 7.43 35.96
C GLY A 197 -9.87 8.60 35.84
N ALA A 198 -8.57 8.31 35.69
CA ALA A 198 -7.50 9.30 35.60
C ALA A 198 -7.11 9.60 34.14
N LEU A 199 -6.48 10.75 33.93
CA LEU A 199 -5.82 11.08 32.67
C LEU A 199 -4.44 10.44 32.63
N THR A 200 -4.13 9.77 31.53
CA THR A 200 -2.84 9.12 31.27
C THR A 200 -2.23 9.61 29.96
N GLN A 201 -1.00 9.21 29.67
CA GLN A 201 -0.31 9.54 28.42
C GLN A 201 -0.08 8.27 27.62
N ARG A 202 -0.41 8.29 26.32
CA ARG A 202 -0.24 7.13 25.45
C ARG A 202 0.32 7.52 24.08
N PRO A 203 1.26 6.73 23.53
CA PRO A 203 1.83 7.01 22.23
C PRO A 203 0.86 6.70 21.09
N ILE A 204 0.94 7.50 20.03
CA ILE A 204 0.34 7.22 18.72
C ILE A 204 1.16 6.11 18.07
N LEU A 205 0.51 5.00 17.73
CA LEU A 205 1.14 3.89 17.04
C LEU A 205 1.17 4.12 15.52
N GLN A 206 0.07 4.64 14.97
CA GLN A 206 -0.09 4.84 13.53
C GLN A 206 -1.09 5.96 13.24
N THR A 207 -0.95 6.63 12.10
CA THR A 207 -1.92 7.60 11.58
C THR A 207 -2.50 7.13 10.25
N PHE A 208 -3.77 7.48 10.01
CA PHE A 208 -4.55 7.10 8.83
C PHE A 208 -5.16 8.33 8.19
N ARG A 209 -5.34 8.26 6.86
CA ARG A 209 -5.98 9.30 6.05
C ARG A 209 -6.94 8.67 5.05
N GLY A 210 -8.04 9.36 4.77
CA GLY A 210 -9.08 8.95 3.83
C GLY A 210 -9.87 10.14 3.29
N ARG A 211 -10.96 9.85 2.59
CA ARG A 211 -11.95 10.83 2.11
C ARG A 211 -13.35 10.35 2.46
N GLU A 212 -14.22 11.28 2.80
CA GLU A 212 -15.64 11.04 3.08
C GLU A 212 -16.49 12.12 2.38
N ASP A 213 -17.75 11.81 2.09
CA ASP A 213 -18.69 12.72 1.42
C ASP A 213 -19.59 13.50 2.38
N HIS A 214 -19.51 13.23 3.69
CA HIS A 214 -20.25 13.93 4.72
C HIS A 214 -19.57 13.87 6.09
N TYR A 215 -19.94 14.79 6.98
CA TYR A 215 -19.56 14.78 8.39
C TYR A 215 -20.64 15.44 9.25
N PHE A 216 -20.56 15.22 10.57
CA PHE A 216 -21.41 15.90 11.54
C PHE A 216 -20.63 16.97 12.30
N LEU A 217 -21.23 18.15 12.44
CA LEU A 217 -20.76 19.22 13.31
C LEU A 217 -21.51 19.15 14.65
N LEU A 218 -20.76 18.87 15.73
CA LEU A 218 -21.26 18.75 17.09
C LEU A 218 -20.92 20.01 17.89
N ASN A 219 -21.92 20.58 18.56
CA ASN A 219 -21.81 21.82 19.36
C ASN A 219 -21.22 23.04 18.62
N GLY A 220 -21.09 22.99 17.29
CA GLY A 220 -20.38 24.00 16.51
C GLY A 220 -18.85 23.90 16.59
N GLU A 221 -18.31 22.88 17.26
CA GLU A 221 -16.91 22.83 17.68
C GLU A 221 -16.14 21.63 17.10
N VAL A 222 -16.78 20.46 16.99
CA VAL A 222 -16.11 19.21 16.59
C VAL A 222 -16.77 18.64 15.34
N ARG A 223 -15.93 18.23 14.37
CA ARG A 223 -16.34 17.70 13.07
C ARG A 223 -15.93 16.24 12.95
N ALA A 224 -16.89 15.33 12.99
CA ALA A 224 -16.64 13.89 13.06
C ALA A 224 -17.54 13.11 12.10
N THR A 225 -17.07 11.97 11.61
CA THR A 225 -17.87 11.08 10.74
C THR A 225 -18.92 10.31 11.54
N ALA A 226 -19.88 9.73 10.83
CA ALA A 226 -21.05 9.08 11.40
C ALA A 226 -20.74 7.98 12.43
N MET A 227 -19.70 7.15 12.22
CA MET A 227 -19.40 6.04 13.14
C MET A 227 -18.43 6.39 14.26
N HIS A 228 -17.92 7.62 14.34
CA HIS A 228 -17.07 8.03 15.45
C HIS A 228 -17.83 7.88 16.78
N ARG A 229 -17.18 7.44 17.85
CA ARG A 229 -17.85 7.23 19.14
C ARG A 229 -17.40 8.25 20.17
N PHE A 230 -18.37 8.81 20.89
CA PHE A 230 -18.17 9.69 22.02
C PHE A 230 -18.64 8.98 23.28
N LEU A 231 -17.93 9.18 24.40
CA LEU A 231 -18.38 8.64 25.68
C LEU A 231 -19.55 9.50 26.19
N THR A 232 -20.67 8.84 26.47
CA THR A 232 -21.88 9.46 27.00
C THR A 232 -22.25 8.93 28.38
N ASP A 233 -23.28 9.51 29.00
CA ASP A 233 -23.93 8.96 30.20
C ASP A 233 -24.54 7.56 29.99
N ARG A 234 -24.66 7.11 28.73
CA ARG A 234 -25.12 5.77 28.33
C ARG A 234 -23.99 4.89 27.77
N GLY A 235 -22.73 5.28 27.96
CA GLY A 235 -21.56 4.61 27.39
C GLY A 235 -21.18 5.14 26.00
N TRP A 236 -20.44 4.36 25.23
CA TRP A 236 -19.91 4.76 23.92
C TRP A 236 -21.01 4.79 22.84
N VAL A 237 -21.39 5.98 22.38
CA VAL A 237 -22.44 6.20 21.37
C VAL A 237 -21.84 6.75 20.09
N ARG A 238 -22.29 6.22 18.94
CA ARG A 238 -21.84 6.70 17.62
C ARG A 238 -22.42 8.08 17.33
N VAL A 239 -21.68 8.91 16.61
CA VAL A 239 -22.11 10.26 16.23
C VAL A 239 -23.47 10.26 15.54
N LYS A 240 -23.74 9.32 14.62
CA LYS A 240 -25.06 9.22 13.97
C LYS A 240 -26.21 8.92 14.93
N ASP A 241 -25.94 8.23 16.04
CA ASP A 241 -26.92 7.79 17.03
C ASP A 241 -26.96 8.75 18.25
N LEU A 242 -26.09 9.77 18.31
CA LEU A 242 -26.16 10.83 19.32
C LEU A 242 -27.42 11.67 19.19
N GLU A 243 -28.08 11.93 20.33
CA GLU A 243 -29.28 12.76 20.44
C GLU A 243 -28.97 14.05 21.22
N ILE A 244 -29.65 15.14 20.85
CA ILE A 244 -29.55 16.41 21.57
C ILE A 244 -29.97 16.21 23.03
N GLY A 245 -29.16 16.74 23.96
CA GLY A 245 -29.35 16.60 25.40
C GLY A 245 -28.57 15.46 26.06
N MET A 246 -28.01 14.52 25.29
CA MET A 246 -27.07 13.53 25.84
C MET A 246 -25.83 14.21 26.43
N LEU A 247 -25.32 13.69 27.53
CA LEU A 247 -24.10 14.22 28.16
C LEU A 247 -22.87 13.59 27.51
N LEU A 248 -21.93 14.41 27.05
CA LEU A 248 -20.65 14.00 26.50
C LEU A 248 -19.56 14.17 27.55
N ARG A 249 -18.67 13.18 27.65
CA ARG A 249 -17.52 13.25 28.56
C ARG A 249 -16.48 14.23 28.01
N THR A 250 -15.98 15.08 28.90
CA THR A 250 -14.90 16.03 28.65
C THR A 250 -13.82 15.95 29.73
N THR A 251 -12.71 16.65 29.55
CA THR A 251 -11.67 16.79 30.58
C THR A 251 -12.17 17.49 31.86
N GLU A 252 -13.22 18.31 31.76
CA GLU A 252 -13.77 19.10 32.86
C GLU A 252 -14.99 18.44 33.53
N GLY A 253 -15.46 17.30 33.01
CA GLY A 253 -16.67 16.63 33.46
C GLY A 253 -17.61 16.30 32.30
N TRP A 254 -18.90 16.57 32.46
CA TRP A 254 -19.93 16.26 31.48
C TRP A 254 -20.51 17.54 30.86
N THR A 255 -20.67 17.57 29.54
CA THR A 255 -21.31 18.69 28.83
C THR A 255 -22.43 18.17 27.92
N PRO A 256 -23.60 18.82 27.85
CA PRO A 256 -24.67 18.37 26.98
C PRO A 256 -24.35 18.58 25.49
N LEU A 257 -24.79 17.67 24.64
CA LEU A 257 -24.86 17.88 23.20
C LEU A 257 -26.00 18.86 22.89
N ALA A 258 -25.66 20.13 22.65
CA ALA A 258 -26.60 21.20 22.38
C ALA A 258 -26.98 21.30 20.89
N SER A 259 -26.09 20.89 19.97
CA SER A 259 -26.40 20.87 18.54
C SER A 259 -25.65 19.78 17.78
N LYS A 260 -26.29 19.26 16.73
CA LYS A 260 -25.74 18.28 15.80
C LYS A 260 -26.27 18.61 14.40
N LYS A 261 -25.38 18.83 13.45
CA LYS A 261 -25.73 19.16 12.06
C LYS A 261 -25.01 18.23 11.11
N LEU A 262 -25.73 17.64 10.15
CA LEU A 262 -25.13 16.91 9.03
C LEU A 262 -24.68 17.93 7.97
N ILE A 263 -23.47 17.75 7.46
CA ILE A 263 -22.90 18.55 6.38
C ILE A 263 -22.43 17.58 5.30
N GLU A 264 -23.03 17.69 4.12
CA GLU A 264 -22.65 16.94 2.92
C GLU A 264 -21.57 17.73 2.19
N ALA A 265 -20.34 17.23 2.22
CA ALA A 265 -19.18 17.83 1.59
C ALA A 265 -18.08 16.79 1.46
N GLU A 266 -17.44 16.75 0.30
CA GLU A 266 -16.27 15.90 0.11
C GLU A 266 -15.08 16.49 0.89
N VAL A 267 -14.64 15.76 1.92
CA VAL A 267 -13.60 16.22 2.84
C VAL A 267 -12.56 15.13 3.06
N GLU A 268 -11.31 15.56 3.23
CA GLU A 268 -10.27 14.68 3.76
C GLU A 268 -10.57 14.37 5.23
N VAL A 269 -10.32 13.13 5.62
CA VAL A 269 -10.54 12.67 6.98
C VAL A 269 -9.32 11.93 7.51
N PHE A 270 -9.10 12.03 8.81
CA PHE A 270 -7.94 11.49 9.51
C PHE A 270 -8.39 10.66 10.71
N ASN A 271 -7.62 9.62 11.02
CA ASN A 271 -7.78 8.80 12.21
C ASN A 271 -6.38 8.37 12.72
N MET A 272 -6.29 7.86 13.96
CA MET A 272 -5.02 7.42 14.54
C MET A 272 -5.20 6.24 15.48
N GLU A 273 -4.27 5.31 15.45
CA GLU A 273 -4.18 4.22 16.41
C GLU A 273 -3.40 4.67 17.64
N VAL A 274 -3.99 4.53 18.82
CA VAL A 274 -3.39 4.86 20.13
C VAL A 274 -3.15 3.57 20.89
N ALA A 275 -2.05 3.48 21.64
CA ALA A 275 -1.70 2.28 22.39
C ALA A 275 -2.70 1.96 23.53
N ALA A 276 -2.79 0.67 23.89
CA ALA A 276 -3.61 0.11 24.98
C ALA A 276 -5.12 0.26 24.84
N GLU A 277 -5.70 1.39 25.25
CA GLU A 277 -7.13 1.68 25.12
C GLU A 277 -7.22 2.78 24.05
N GLN A 278 -8.01 2.51 23.00
CA GLN A 278 -8.02 3.29 21.77
C GLN A 278 -8.81 4.60 21.94
N ASP A 279 -8.67 5.30 23.06
CA ASP A 279 -9.38 6.52 23.40
C ASP A 279 -8.44 7.71 23.59
N PHE A 280 -8.93 8.90 23.24
CA PHE A 280 -8.18 10.14 23.31
C PHE A 280 -9.12 11.35 23.34
N PHE A 281 -8.56 12.54 23.59
CA PHE A 281 -9.33 13.78 23.62
C PHE A 281 -9.20 14.59 22.33
N VAL A 282 -10.34 14.98 21.77
CA VAL A 282 -10.45 15.97 20.69
C VAL A 282 -10.90 17.32 21.23
N VAL A 283 -10.23 18.38 20.82
CA VAL A 283 -10.39 19.73 21.39
C VAL A 283 -11.26 20.58 20.48
N GLY A 284 -12.46 20.89 20.98
CA GLY A 284 -13.35 21.91 20.44
C GLY A 284 -12.92 23.32 20.82
N GLU A 285 -13.77 24.31 20.55
CA GLU A 285 -13.49 25.70 20.96
C GLU A 285 -13.57 25.86 22.48
N LYS A 286 -14.49 25.14 23.15
CA LYS A 286 -14.74 25.29 24.59
C LYS A 286 -14.32 24.08 25.40
N HIS A 287 -14.48 22.87 24.87
CA HIS A 287 -14.26 21.65 25.63
C HIS A 287 -13.39 20.65 24.86
N ALA A 288 -12.66 19.81 25.61
CA ALA A 288 -11.97 18.65 25.08
C ALA A 288 -12.82 17.40 25.35
N TYR A 289 -13.31 16.76 24.28
CA TYR A 289 -14.25 15.64 24.33
C TYR A 289 -13.52 14.31 24.24
N LEU A 290 -13.95 13.34 25.05
CA LEU A 290 -13.39 11.99 25.03
C LEU A 290 -14.02 11.15 23.90
N VAL A 291 -13.18 10.60 23.05
CA VAL A 291 -13.57 9.83 21.86
C VAL A 291 -12.85 8.49 21.82
N HIS A 292 -13.45 7.51 21.16
CA HIS A 292 -12.87 6.18 20.97
C HIS A 292 -12.63 5.92 19.49
N ASN A 293 -11.38 5.64 19.14
CA ASN A 293 -11.02 5.04 17.87
C ASN A 293 -11.41 3.56 17.90
N THR A 294 -12.45 3.18 17.18
CA THR A 294 -12.81 1.76 17.00
C THR A 294 -12.54 1.43 15.54
N GLY A 295 -11.34 0.92 15.23
CA GLY A 295 -11.07 0.29 13.94
C GLY A 295 -12.05 -0.87 13.74
N GLY A 296 -12.73 -0.92 12.60
CA GLY A 296 -13.82 -1.88 12.35
C GLY A 296 -13.40 -3.34 12.57
N GLY A 297 -14.02 -4.01 13.56
CA GLY A 297 -13.89 -5.45 13.76
C GLY A 297 -14.52 -5.99 15.05
N GLY A 298 -15.76 -6.50 14.97
CA GLY A 298 -16.40 -7.40 15.96
C GLY A 298 -16.88 -6.70 17.25
N GLY A 299 -18.16 -6.70 17.61
CA GLY A 299 -18.90 -7.91 17.99
C GLY A 299 -18.94 -7.95 19.52
N GLY A 300 -20.07 -7.54 20.10
CA GLY A 300 -20.18 -7.20 21.51
C GLY A 300 -19.87 -8.32 22.50
N LYS A 301 -19.62 -7.87 23.73
CA LYS A 301 -20.12 -8.48 24.97
C LYS A 301 -20.45 -7.35 25.94
#